data_AF-A0A8K0U2J9-F1
#
_entry.id   AF-A0A8K0U2J9-F1
#
_cell.length_a   1.000
_cell.length_b   1.000
_cell.length_c   1.000
_cell.angle_alpha   90.00
_cell.angle_beta   90.00
_cell.angle_gamma   90.00
#
_symmetry.space_group_name_H-M   'P 1'
#
loop_
_entity.id
_entity.type
_entity.pdbx_description
1 polymer ?
#
loop_
_entity_poly.entity_id
_entity_poly.type
_entity_poly.pdbx_seq_one_letter_code
_entity_poly.pdbx_strand_id
1 'polypeptide(L)'
;MELLPPNARRQVRRVQNIDIIYTDLSCLAIGGQKIPGAVINAFGILLQEKDDNTADYAILSSYLAPIITQGSTSYGTLEEHILAACVSQSPHELLSRPRFSILHWGGARHLQERCQQ
;
A
#
# COMPACT_ATOMS: atom_id res chain seq x y z
N MET A 1 21.99 -14.50 9.71
CA MET A 1 21.15 -13.56 10.47
C MET A 1 21.84 -12.21 10.39
N GLU A 2 21.47 -11.39 9.40
CA GLU A 2 22.14 -10.11 9.16
C GLU A 2 21.66 -9.08 10.18
N LEU A 3 22.57 -8.62 11.04
CA LEU A 3 22.33 -7.57 12.02
C LEU A 3 22.24 -6.24 11.27
N LEU A 4 21.04 -5.67 11.26
CA LEU A 4 20.80 -4.36 10.64
C LEU A 4 21.64 -3.28 11.33
N PRO A 5 22.18 -2.31 10.58
CA PRO A 5 22.96 -1.23 11.17
C PRO A 5 22.15 -0.52 12.27
N PRO A 6 22.78 -0.03 13.36
CA PRO A 6 22.09 0.54 14.52
C PRO A 6 21.10 1.66 14.20
N ASN A 7 21.30 2.35 13.08
CA ASN A 7 20.48 3.47 12.61
C ASN A 7 19.41 3.06 11.58
N ALA A 8 19.28 1.77 11.24
CA ALA A 8 18.30 1.28 10.25
C ALA A 8 16.87 1.67 10.62
N ARG A 9 16.51 1.64 11.91
CA ARG A 9 15.19 2.10 12.41
C ARG A 9 14.93 3.60 12.22
N ARG A 10 15.98 4.39 11.97
CA ARG A 10 15.90 5.84 11.71
C ARG A 10 15.93 6.17 10.22
N GLN A 11 16.22 5.21 9.34
CA GLN A 11 16.14 5.40 7.91
C GLN A 11 14.68 5.29 7.49
N VAL A 12 14.04 6.44 7.38
CA VAL A 12 12.69 6.60 6.87
C VAL A 12 12.79 6.97 5.40
N ARG A 13 12.25 6.15 4.51
CA ARG A 13 11.96 6.57 3.14
C ARG A 13 10.50 7.00 3.09
N ARG A 14 10.26 8.24 2.70
CA ARG A 14 8.92 8.73 2.46
C ARG A 14 8.51 8.45 1.01
N VAL A 15 7.36 7.80 0.84
CA VAL A 15 6.69 7.58 -0.46
C VAL A 15 5.35 8.29 -0.38
N GLN A 16 5.28 9.49 -0.96
CA GLN A 16 4.18 10.44 -0.77
C GLN A 16 3.85 10.68 0.72
N ASN A 17 2.71 10.17 1.20
CA ASN A 17 2.25 10.32 2.59
C ASN A 17 2.52 9.08 3.45
N ILE A 18 3.32 8.13 2.96
CA ILE A 18 3.67 6.89 3.65
C ILE A 18 5.14 6.96 4.07
N ASP A 19 5.37 6.89 5.36
CA ASP A 19 6.71 6.74 5.92
C ASP A 19 7.04 5.24 6.03
N ILE A 20 8.06 4.79 5.30
CA ILE A 20 8.55 3.41 5.34
C ILE A 20 9.83 3.38 6.16
N ILE A 21 9.81 2.65 7.27
CA ILE A 21 11.01 2.40 8.08
C ILE A 21 11.66 1.09 7.63
N TYR A 22 12.97 0.95 7.83
CA TYR A 22 13.70 -0.23 7.37
C TYR A 22 13.10 -1.56 7.85
N THR A 23 12.58 -1.60 9.09
CA THR A 23 11.96 -2.82 9.64
C THR A 23 10.70 -3.23 8.89
N ASP A 24 9.99 -2.31 8.24
CA ASP A 24 8.83 -2.65 7.42
C ASP A 24 9.23 -3.51 6.22
N LEU A 25 10.44 -3.31 5.69
CA LEU A 25 10.97 -4.04 4.54
C LEU A 25 11.52 -5.43 4.90
N SER A 26 11.64 -5.75 6.19
CA SER A 26 12.17 -7.05 6.63
C SER A 26 11.33 -8.23 6.14
N CYS A 27 10.02 -8.01 5.92
CA CYS A 27 9.11 -9.01 5.36
C CYS A 27 9.45 -9.40 3.91
N LEU A 28 10.21 -8.57 3.18
CA LEU A 28 10.63 -8.83 1.80
C LEU A 28 11.90 -9.68 1.75
N ALA A 29 12.76 -9.57 2.77
CA ALA A 29 14.00 -10.34 2.87
C ALA A 29 13.76 -11.76 3.38
N ILE A 30 12.78 -11.93 4.29
CA ILE A 30 12.43 -13.22 4.88
C ILE A 30 11.05 -13.61 4.36
N GLY A 31 11.03 -14.49 3.35
CA GLY A 31 9.79 -15.02 2.79
C GLY A 31 8.88 -15.66 3.85
N GLY A 32 7.57 -15.62 3.60
CA GLY A 32 6.56 -16.16 4.52
C GLY A 32 6.13 -15.22 5.65
N GLN A 33 6.68 -14.00 5.71
CA GLN A 33 6.20 -12.98 6.63
C GLN A 33 5.00 -12.23 6.07
N LYS A 34 4.12 -11.77 6.97
CA LYS A 34 3.03 -10.86 6.60
C LYS A 34 3.65 -9.54 6.14
N ILE A 35 3.32 -9.13 4.92
CA ILE A 35 3.75 -7.83 4.41
C ILE A 35 2.94 -6.73 5.17
N PRO A 36 3.56 -5.61 5.59
CA PRO A 36 2.82 -4.51 6.22
C PRO A 36 2.00 -3.69 5.22
N GLY A 37 0.87 -3.13 5.67
CA GLY A 37 0.00 -2.23 4.90
C GLY A 37 0.74 -1.06 4.24
N ALA A 38 1.62 -0.41 4.99
CA ALA A 38 2.47 0.65 4.49
C ALA A 38 3.31 0.21 3.28
N VAL A 39 3.89 -0.99 3.31
CA VAL A 39 4.75 -1.52 2.25
C VAL A 39 3.98 -1.78 0.95
N ILE A 40 2.80 -2.41 1.03
CA ILE A 40 2.01 -2.66 -0.20
C ILE A 40 1.48 -1.36 -0.81
N ASN A 41 1.06 -0.41 0.03
CA ASN A 41 0.54 0.86 -0.43
C ASN A 41 1.66 1.69 -1.08
N ALA A 42 2.85 1.72 -0.47
CA ALA A 42 4.02 2.35 -1.08
C ALA A 42 4.40 1.68 -2.41
N PHE A 43 4.30 0.35 -2.50
CA PHE A 43 4.51 -0.35 -3.77
C PHE A 43 3.49 0.05 -4.84
N GLY A 44 2.21 0.15 -4.49
CA GLY A 44 1.16 0.63 -5.39
C GLY A 44 1.41 2.04 -5.94
N ILE A 45 1.88 2.95 -5.08
CA ILE A 45 2.29 4.29 -5.48
C ILE A 45 3.43 4.24 -6.50
N LEU A 46 4.52 3.53 -6.17
CA LEU A 46 5.69 3.42 -7.03
C LEU A 46 5.36 2.78 -8.39
N LEU A 47 4.39 1.86 -8.43
CA LEU A 47 3.93 1.23 -9.66
C LEU A 47 3.19 2.22 -10.56
N GLN A 48 2.31 3.07 -10.00
CA GLN A 48 1.64 4.12 -10.76
C GLN A 48 2.61 5.20 -11.24
N GLU A 49 3.60 5.57 -10.41
CA GLU A 49 4.64 6.54 -10.78
C GLU A 49 5.50 6.04 -11.95
N LYS A 50 5.77 4.73 -12.01
CA LYS A 50 6.55 4.13 -13.10
C LYS A 50 5.82 4.20 -14.45
N ASP A 51 4.49 4.20 -14.43
CA ASP A 51 3.66 4.33 -15.64
C ASP A 51 3.39 5.81 -15.99
N ASP A 52 4.23 6.73 -15.52
CA ASP A 52 4.12 8.19 -15.67
C ASP A 52 2.74 8.74 -15.29
N ASN A 53 2.02 8.03 -14.43
CA ASN A 53 0.62 8.33 -14.09
C ASN A 53 -0.35 8.36 -15.29
N THR A 54 0.05 7.76 -16.41
CA THR A 54 -0.75 7.64 -17.64
C THR A 54 -1.57 6.34 -17.68
N ALA A 55 -1.37 5.48 -16.68
CA ALA A 55 -2.07 4.23 -16.51
C ALA A 55 -3.59 4.41 -16.56
N ASP A 56 -4.27 3.48 -17.24
CA ASP A 56 -5.74 3.37 -17.28
C ASP A 56 -6.34 2.83 -15.96
N TYR A 57 -5.50 2.67 -14.94
CA TYR A 57 -5.85 2.11 -13.65
C TYR A 57 -5.49 3.04 -12.50
N ALA A 58 -6.26 2.98 -11.40
CA ALA A 58 -5.86 3.54 -10.12
C ALA A 58 -5.58 2.45 -9.09
N ILE A 59 -4.49 2.57 -8.35
CA ILE A 59 -4.17 1.71 -7.22
C ILE A 59 -4.56 2.43 -5.95
N LEU A 60 -5.58 1.89 -5.29
CA LEU A 60 -6.15 2.43 -4.09
C LEU A 60 -5.54 1.76 -2.85
N SER A 61 -5.47 2.55 -1.78
CA SER A 61 -4.95 2.12 -0.49
C SER A 61 -5.67 0.89 0.05
N SER A 62 -4.88 0.04 0.68
CA SER A 62 -5.36 -1.15 1.34
C SER A 62 -6.23 -0.92 2.56
N TYR A 63 -6.24 0.31 3.07
CA TYR A 63 -7.07 0.72 4.19
C TYR A 63 -8.50 1.13 3.76
N LEU A 64 -8.78 1.24 2.46
CA LEU A 64 -10.14 1.55 1.99
C LEU A 64 -11.18 0.54 2.45
N ALA A 65 -10.85 -0.76 2.40
CA ALA A 65 -11.78 -1.79 2.84
C ALA A 65 -12.21 -1.60 4.31
N PRO A 66 -11.30 -1.54 5.31
CA PRO A 66 -11.71 -1.30 6.69
C PRO A 66 -12.35 0.08 6.91
N ILE A 67 -11.97 1.13 6.18
CA ILE A 67 -12.64 2.44 6.26
C ILE A 67 -14.12 2.32 5.84
N ILE A 68 -14.38 1.68 4.70
CA ILE A 68 -15.73 1.54 4.15
C ILE A 68 -16.58 0.58 4.99
N THR A 69 -16.01 -0.56 5.38
CA THR A 69 -16.80 -1.62 6.05
C THR A 69 -16.93 -1.43 7.55
N GLN A 70 -15.95 -0.76 8.20
CA GLN A 70 -15.89 -0.63 9.66
C GLN A 70 -15.97 0.83 10.13
N GLY A 71 -15.94 1.81 9.22
CA GLY A 71 -15.93 3.22 9.59
C GLY A 71 -14.67 3.65 10.36
N SER A 72 -13.59 2.86 10.29
CA SER A 72 -12.35 3.16 11.03
C SER A 72 -11.63 4.35 10.40
N THR A 73 -11.41 5.41 11.18
CA THR A 73 -10.61 6.58 10.78
C THR A 73 -9.17 6.50 11.30
N SER A 74 -8.78 5.39 11.93
CA SER A 74 -7.45 5.19 12.52
C SER A 74 -6.32 5.23 11.49
N TYR A 75 -6.66 5.11 10.21
CA TYR A 75 -5.73 5.13 9.09
C TYR A 75 -5.92 6.35 8.18
N GLY A 76 -6.71 7.35 8.59
CA GLY A 76 -7.13 8.49 7.77
C GLY A 76 -8.58 8.37 7.29
N THR A 77 -9.02 9.38 6.55
CA THR A 77 -10.39 9.50 6.00
C THR A 77 -10.50 8.88 4.60
N LEU A 78 -11.70 8.49 4.20
CA LEU A 78 -11.95 7.96 2.86
C LEU A 78 -11.46 8.92 1.76
N GLU A 79 -11.67 10.23 1.94
CA GLU A 79 -11.23 11.26 1.02
C GLU A 79 -9.71 11.32 0.91
N GLU A 80 -8.97 11.26 2.01
CA GLU A 80 -7.50 11.21 2.00
C GLU A 80 -6.97 10.01 1.22
N HIS A 81 -7.60 8.84 1.34
CA HIS A 81 -7.19 7.64 0.61
C HIS A 81 -7.56 7.70 -0.88
N ILE A 82 -8.65 8.37 -1.24
CA ILE A 82 -9.01 8.64 -2.63
C ILE A 82 -8.02 9.61 -3.27
N LEU A 83 -7.74 10.73 -2.58
CA LEU A 83 -6.80 11.76 -3.04
C LEU A 83 -5.38 11.21 -3.16
N ALA A 84 -4.95 10.31 -2.28
CA ALA A 84 -3.64 9.67 -2.37
C ALA A 84 -3.46 8.78 -3.62
N ALA A 85 -4.55 8.30 -4.22
CA ALA A 85 -4.50 7.55 -5.48
C ALA A 85 -4.57 8.45 -6.73
N CYS A 86 -4.85 9.75 -6.54
CA CYS A 86 -4.98 10.74 -7.61
C CYS A 86 -3.73 11.61 -7.68
N VAL A 87 -3.12 11.70 -8.85
CA VAL A 87 -1.90 12.47 -9.07
C VAL A 87 -2.19 13.96 -9.04
N SER A 88 -3.34 14.37 -9.57
CA SER A 88 -3.77 15.75 -9.56
C SER A 88 -4.40 16.18 -8.23
N GLN A 89 -4.40 15.32 -7.20
CA GLN A 89 -5.13 15.56 -5.94
C GLN A 89 -6.59 15.95 -6.17
N SER A 90 -7.22 15.36 -7.21
CA SER A 90 -8.64 15.58 -7.53
C SER A 90 -9.37 14.26 -7.63
N PRO A 91 -10.49 14.06 -6.90
CA PRO A 91 -11.25 12.82 -6.96
C PRO A 91 -11.88 12.58 -8.35
N HIS A 92 -12.03 13.62 -9.17
CA HIS A 92 -12.50 13.50 -10.55
C HIS A 92 -11.55 12.70 -11.44
N GLU A 93 -10.26 12.63 -11.09
CA GLU A 93 -9.28 11.82 -11.81
C GLU A 93 -9.65 10.33 -11.77
N LEU A 94 -10.17 9.83 -10.65
CA LEU A 94 -10.65 8.45 -10.58
C LEU A 94 -11.77 8.20 -11.59
N LEU A 95 -12.68 9.14 -11.80
CA LEU A 95 -13.78 8.99 -12.75
C LEU A 95 -13.29 8.81 -14.20
N SER A 96 -12.09 9.30 -14.51
CA SER A 96 -11.46 9.15 -15.83
C SER A 96 -10.72 7.83 -16.02
N ARG A 97 -10.51 7.05 -14.94
CA ARG A 97 -9.78 5.78 -14.97
C ARG A 97 -10.77 4.61 -15.02
N PRO A 98 -10.78 3.80 -16.11
CA PRO A 98 -11.74 2.70 -16.26
C PRO A 98 -11.48 1.52 -15.33
N ARG A 99 -10.30 1.44 -14.70
CA ARG A 99 -9.90 0.30 -13.86
C ARG A 99 -9.46 0.76 -12.48
N PHE A 100 -9.88 0.05 -11.45
CA PHE A 100 -9.43 0.28 -10.08
C PHE A 100 -8.91 -1.03 -9.47
N SER A 101 -7.77 -0.95 -8.79
CA SER A 101 -7.21 -2.03 -8.00
C SER A 101 -7.17 -1.60 -6.54
N ILE A 102 -7.88 -2.32 -5.68
CA ILE A 102 -7.80 -2.12 -4.24
C ILE A 102 -6.85 -3.18 -3.70
N LEU A 103 -5.74 -2.75 -3.10
CA LEU A 103 -4.79 -3.66 -2.49
C LEU A 103 -5.44 -4.30 -1.26
N HIS A 104 -5.86 -5.55 -1.32
CA HIS A 104 -6.56 -6.16 -0.18
C HIS A 104 -5.62 -7.00 0.68
N TRP A 105 -5.64 -6.75 1.99
CA TRP A 105 -5.03 -7.64 2.97
C TRP A 105 -6.06 -8.66 3.44
N GLY A 106 -6.04 -9.84 2.83
CA GLY A 106 -6.72 -11.00 3.42
C GLY A 106 -6.13 -11.29 4.79
N GLY A 107 -6.96 -11.25 5.84
CA GLY A 107 -6.53 -11.46 7.22
C GLY A 107 -5.76 -12.76 7.38
N ALA A 108 -4.49 -12.67 7.83
CA ALA A 108 -3.58 -13.66 8.43
C ALA A 108 -3.53 -15.14 7.95
N ARG A 109 -4.39 -15.65 7.06
CA ARG A 109 -4.50 -17.10 6.75
C ARG A 109 -4.88 -17.47 5.32
N HIS A 110 -5.16 -16.54 4.41
CA HIS A 110 -5.68 -16.93 3.08
C HIS A 110 -4.66 -17.10 1.95
N LEU A 111 -3.36 -16.90 2.18
CA LEU A 111 -2.33 -17.11 1.15
C LEU A 111 -1.64 -18.48 1.20
N GLN A 112 -2.00 -19.35 2.14
CA GLN A 112 -1.35 -20.67 2.29
C GLN A 112 -2.14 -21.85 1.69
N GLU A 113 -3.39 -21.64 1.25
CA GLU A 113 -4.26 -22.74 0.79
C GLU A 113 -4.25 -22.97 -0.74
N ARG A 114 -3.47 -22.20 -1.53
CA ARG A 114 -3.39 -22.41 -2.99
C ARG A 114 -2.09 -23.03 -3.52
N CYS A 115 -1.27 -23.61 -2.65
CA CYS A 115 -0.06 -24.35 -3.05
C CYS A 115 -0.09 -25.83 -2.65
N GLN A 116 -1.28 -26.41 -2.44
CA GLN A 116 -1.47 -27.86 -2.23
C GLN A 116 -2.60 -28.43 -3.09
N GLN A 117 -2.50 -28.24 -4.41
CA GLN A 117 -3.14 -29.12 -5.39
C GLN A 117 -2.11 -29.54 -6.42
#